data_AF-A0A2Z2I070-F1
#
_entry.id   AF-A0A2Z2I070-F1
#
_cell.length_a   1.000
_cell.length_b   1.000
_cell.length_c   1.000
_cell.angle_alpha   90.00
_cell.angle_beta   90.00
_cell.angle_gamma   90.00
#
_symmetry.space_group_name_H-M   'P 1'
#
loop_
_entity.id
_entity.type
_entity.pdbx_description
1 polymer ?
#
loop_
_entity_poly.entity_id
_entity_poly.type
_entity_poly.pdbx_seq_one_letter_code
_entity_poly.pdbx_strand_id
1 'polypeptide(L)'
;MVPLALSLLNLENVRRTLDPGGVTINLEFAFPTPLLDLWSLADPPPPAPDSIPVGDAGPGTGGGDPFDEARAGGQPAGSEHTLEVPLYGKIPLEAVGPELAGWFGLVLVGSIVLYAAVAAGYLGGIDRRLRDERGSTLESLIRYTPSLLGYYALVFAAFAVALVPPLVAGIAGLIVVFPLILLVGYLFYAAPFLIVVDDASLPASLRRSYAFAVGGGAYLAFAVWHLLFAAVASLPLSLVVSLGGAVGLAIAAPVAAVVGLLLTAATVSLVQELVAWEGDGSSPAPADSV
;
A
#
# COMPACT_ATOMS: atom_id res chain seq x y z
N MET A 1 1.47 -7.22 -16.60
CA MET A 1 1.03 -8.49 -16.00
C MET A 1 1.34 -8.58 -14.52
N VAL A 2 2.53 -8.16 -14.07
CA VAL A 2 2.89 -8.17 -12.64
C VAL A 2 1.89 -7.41 -11.74
N PRO A 3 1.50 -6.15 -12.02
CA PRO A 3 0.49 -5.44 -11.21
C PRO A 3 -0.87 -6.16 -11.11
N LEU A 4 -1.31 -6.77 -12.21
CA LEU A 4 -2.56 -7.51 -12.26
C LEU A 4 -2.50 -8.77 -11.41
N ALA A 5 -1.39 -9.51 -11.48
CA ALA A 5 -1.18 -10.71 -10.67
C ALA A 5 -1.16 -10.36 -9.17
N LEU A 6 -0.45 -9.28 -8.78
CA LEU A 6 -0.40 -8.82 -7.39
C LEU A 6 -1.79 -8.42 -6.86
N SER A 7 -2.58 -7.73 -7.70
CA SER A 7 -3.95 -7.34 -7.35
C SER A 7 -4.83 -8.55 -7.05
N LEU A 8 -4.74 -9.61 -7.86
CA LEU A 8 -5.55 -10.83 -7.70
C LEU A 8 -5.04 -11.76 -6.59
N LEU A 9 -3.75 -11.72 -6.27
CA LEU A 9 -3.16 -12.50 -5.18
C LEU A 9 -3.54 -11.97 -3.80
N ASN A 10 -4.05 -10.75 -3.70
CA ASN A 10 -4.59 -10.22 -2.45
C ASN A 10 -6.02 -10.76 -2.20
N LEU A 11 -6.08 -12.05 -1.88
CA LEU A 11 -7.32 -12.85 -1.78
C LEU A 11 -8.31 -12.29 -0.76
N GLU A 12 -7.80 -11.66 0.30
CA GLU A 12 -8.63 -11.03 1.33
C GLU A 12 -9.39 -9.82 0.75
N ASN A 13 -8.69 -8.95 0.03
CA ASN A 13 -9.32 -7.79 -0.61
C ASN A 13 -10.29 -8.22 -1.72
N VAL A 14 -9.92 -9.22 -2.51
CA VAL A 14 -10.82 -9.81 -3.53
C VAL A 14 -12.09 -10.37 -2.88
N ARG A 15 -11.96 -11.12 -1.77
CA ARG A 15 -13.10 -11.68 -1.05
C ARG A 15 -14.02 -10.58 -0.53
N ARG A 16 -13.47 -9.50 0.03
CA ARG A 16 -14.23 -8.34 0.51
C ARG A 16 -15.01 -7.65 -0.62
N THR A 17 -14.44 -7.55 -1.82
CA THR A 17 -15.15 -7.00 -2.98
C THR A 17 -16.27 -7.91 -3.50
N LEU A 18 -16.13 -9.22 -3.33
CA LEU A 18 -17.14 -10.20 -3.74
C LEU A 18 -18.31 -10.30 -2.76
N ASP A 19 -18.10 -9.97 -1.49
CA ASP A 19 -19.14 -9.94 -0.44
C ASP A 19 -19.08 -8.62 0.35
N PRO A 20 -19.50 -7.49 -0.27
CA PRO A 20 -19.27 -6.16 0.28
C PRO A 20 -20.19 -5.84 1.46
N GLY A 21 -19.61 -5.36 2.57
CA GLY A 21 -20.34 -4.86 3.74
C GLY A 21 -20.81 -3.41 3.64
N GLY A 22 -20.40 -2.67 2.59
CA GLY A 22 -20.70 -1.26 2.41
C GLY A 22 -19.94 -0.63 1.23
N VAL A 23 -20.01 0.70 1.12
CA VAL A 23 -19.35 1.49 0.06
C VAL A 23 -18.21 2.31 0.64
N THR A 24 -17.04 2.28 0.00
CA THR A 24 -15.86 3.11 0.35
C THR A 24 -15.49 4.03 -0.80
N ILE A 25 -15.30 5.32 -0.49
CA ILE A 25 -14.71 6.31 -1.39
C ILE A 25 -13.54 6.92 -0.62
N ASN A 26 -12.32 6.66 -1.08
CA ASN A 26 -11.13 7.26 -0.50
C ASN A 26 -10.27 7.91 -1.60
N LEU A 27 -9.44 8.86 -1.18
CA LEU A 27 -8.47 9.54 -2.05
C LEU A 27 -7.08 9.07 -1.65
N GLU A 28 -6.45 8.25 -2.50
CA GLU A 28 -5.10 7.75 -2.21
C GLU A 28 -4.00 8.61 -2.82
N PHE A 29 -3.02 8.92 -1.99
CA PHE A 29 -1.79 9.60 -2.37
C PHE A 29 -0.67 8.55 -2.45
N ALA A 30 -0.52 7.92 -3.62
CA ALA A 30 0.53 6.93 -3.84
C ALA A 30 1.85 7.62 -4.20
N PHE A 31 2.88 7.47 -3.35
CA PHE A 31 4.23 7.83 -3.74
C PHE A 31 4.73 6.90 -4.85
N PRO A 32 5.70 7.34 -5.68
CA PRO A 32 6.28 6.46 -6.69
C PRO A 32 6.92 5.24 -6.02
N THR A 33 6.30 4.08 -6.23
CA THR A 33 6.78 2.80 -5.72
C THR A 33 7.00 1.84 -6.90
N PRO A 34 7.88 0.83 -6.77
CA PRO A 34 8.17 -0.06 -7.89
C PRO A 34 7.01 -0.98 -8.30
N LEU A 35 6.02 -1.18 -7.42
CA LEU A 35 4.90 -2.09 -7.65
C LEU A 35 3.58 -1.42 -7.23
N LEU A 36 2.97 -0.67 -8.14
CA LEU A 36 1.59 -0.19 -8.00
C LEU A 36 0.63 -1.27 -8.48
N ASP A 37 -0.13 -1.87 -7.56
CA ASP A 37 -1.24 -2.77 -7.83
C ASP A 37 -2.59 -2.07 -7.58
N LEU A 38 -3.72 -2.74 -7.84
CA LEU A 38 -5.07 -2.17 -7.68
C LEU A 38 -5.27 -1.58 -6.27
N TRP A 39 -4.79 -2.27 -5.25
CA TRP A 39 -4.97 -1.91 -3.85
C TRP A 39 -4.05 -0.77 -3.38
N SER A 40 -3.15 -0.30 -4.25
CA SER A 40 -2.41 0.94 -4.05
C SER A 40 -3.14 2.19 -4.60
N LEU A 41 -4.26 1.97 -5.30
CA LEU A 41 -5.07 3.01 -5.95
C LEU A 41 -6.56 2.96 -5.59
N ALA A 42 -7.04 1.87 -5.00
CA ALA A 42 -8.42 1.74 -4.53
C ALA A 42 -8.49 0.94 -3.23
N ASP A 43 -9.29 1.45 -2.29
CA ASP A 43 -9.60 0.71 -1.06
C ASP A 43 -10.60 -0.42 -1.31
N PRO A 44 -10.38 -1.61 -0.72
CA PRO A 44 -11.41 -2.63 -0.69
C PRO A 44 -12.61 -2.17 0.15
N PRO A 45 -13.84 -2.59 -0.21
CA PRO A 45 -15.01 -2.30 0.60
C PRO A 45 -14.88 -2.92 2.01
N PRO A 46 -15.58 -2.33 3.01
CA PRO A 46 -15.49 -2.79 4.38
C PRO A 46 -16.03 -4.21 4.50
N PRO A 47 -15.47 -5.02 5.42
CA PRO A 47 -15.95 -6.38 5.62
C PRO A 47 -17.45 -6.36 5.98
N ALA A 48 -18.21 -7.30 5.43
CA ALA A 48 -19.58 -7.53 5.86
C ALA A 48 -19.60 -7.76 7.39
N PRO A 49 -20.53 -7.14 8.14
CA PRO A 49 -20.67 -7.44 9.54
C PRO A 49 -20.91 -8.94 9.68
N ASP A 50 -20.09 -9.62 10.50
CA ASP A 50 -20.28 -11.03 10.80
C ASP A 50 -21.74 -11.23 11.20
N SER A 51 -22.48 -12.01 10.40
CA SER A 51 -23.80 -12.47 10.80
C SER A 51 -23.56 -13.43 11.96
N ILE A 52 -23.57 -12.91 13.19
CA ILE A 52 -23.67 -13.74 14.38
C ILE A 52 -24.92 -14.59 14.16
N PRO A 53 -24.81 -15.93 14.09
CA PRO A 53 -25.98 -16.76 14.07
C PRO A 53 -26.71 -16.45 15.38
N VAL A 54 -27.86 -15.81 15.29
CA VAL A 54 -28.83 -15.75 16.38
C VAL A 54 -29.12 -17.22 16.67
N GLY A 55 -28.45 -17.76 17.69
CA GLY A 55 -28.70 -19.11 18.13
C GLY A 55 -30.18 -19.20 18.43
N ASP A 56 -30.86 -20.10 17.74
CA ASP A 56 -32.24 -20.47 18.00
C ASP A 56 -32.45 -20.59 19.50
N ALA A 57 -33.15 -19.62 20.08
CA ALA A 57 -33.62 -19.70 21.44
C ALA A 57 -34.57 -20.91 21.50
N GLY A 58 -34.12 -21.98 22.13
CA GLY A 58 -34.96 -23.14 22.45
C GLY A 58 -36.22 -22.71 23.19
N PRO A 59 -37.31 -23.50 23.11
CA PRO A 59 -38.65 -23.06 23.45
C PRO A 59 -38.81 -22.86 24.97
N GLY A 60 -38.61 -21.63 25.42
CA GLY A 60 -38.94 -21.15 26.75
C GLY A 60 -40.41 -20.80 26.83
N THR A 61 -41.15 -21.61 27.57
CA THR A 61 -42.56 -21.40 27.93
C THR A 61 -42.73 -20.15 28.79
N GLY A 62 -43.66 -19.27 28.42
CA GLY A 62 -44.01 -18.10 29.23
C GLY A 62 -44.82 -17.07 28.46
N GLY A 63 -46.10 -17.37 28.22
CA GLY A 63 -47.04 -16.38 27.72
C GLY A 63 -47.26 -15.29 28.76
N GLY A 64 -46.82 -14.07 28.46
CA GLY A 64 -47.15 -12.84 29.17
C GLY A 64 -47.50 -11.77 28.14
N ASP A 65 -48.68 -11.16 28.29
CA ASP A 65 -49.22 -10.14 27.40
C ASP A 65 -48.39 -8.85 27.49
N PRO A 66 -47.88 -8.29 26.37
CA PRO A 66 -47.02 -7.10 26.35
C PRO A 66 -47.71 -5.80 26.80
N PHE A 67 -49.02 -5.82 27.11
CA PHE A 67 -49.76 -4.64 27.53
C PHE A 67 -49.97 -4.50 29.07
N ASP A 68 -49.46 -5.43 29.87
CA ASP A 68 -49.60 -5.37 31.35
C ASP A 68 -48.58 -4.43 32.03
N GLU A 69 -47.46 -4.08 31.38
CA GLU A 69 -46.42 -3.20 31.95
C GLU A 69 -46.81 -1.72 32.01
N ALA A 70 -47.85 -1.29 31.29
CA ALA A 70 -48.26 0.12 31.22
C ALA A 70 -48.98 0.65 32.48
N ARG A 71 -49.21 -0.18 33.51
CA ARG A 71 -49.94 0.20 34.73
C ARG A 71 -49.10 0.38 35.99
N ALA A 72 -47.79 0.10 35.94
CA ALA A 72 -46.89 0.33 37.07
C ALA A 72 -46.05 1.58 36.82
N GLY A 73 -46.34 2.67 37.54
CA GLY A 73 -45.60 3.92 37.49
C GLY A 73 -44.17 3.80 38.01
N GLY A 74 -43.26 3.34 37.15
CA GLY A 74 -41.82 3.28 37.38
C GLY A 74 -41.07 4.09 36.33
N GLN A 75 -40.24 5.03 36.81
CA GLN A 75 -39.28 5.85 36.06
C GLN A 75 -38.59 5.07 34.92
N PRO A 76 -38.43 5.62 33.69
CA PRO A 76 -37.60 4.98 32.68
C PRO A 76 -36.14 5.10 33.13
N ALA A 77 -35.61 4.05 33.75
CA ALA A 77 -34.18 3.83 33.82
C ALA A 77 -33.73 3.57 32.38
N GLY A 78 -33.23 4.62 31.72
CA GLY A 78 -32.53 4.46 30.46
C GLY A 78 -31.38 3.49 30.69
N SER A 79 -31.55 2.25 30.24
CA SER A 79 -30.44 1.35 30.05
C SER A 79 -29.62 1.91 28.89
N GLU A 80 -28.71 2.84 29.23
CA GLU A 80 -27.55 3.13 28.41
C GLU A 80 -26.79 1.82 28.24
N HIS A 81 -27.15 1.08 27.19
CA HIS A 81 -26.35 -0.02 26.70
C HIS A 81 -25.14 0.60 26.02
N THR A 82 -24.11 0.87 26.82
CA THR A 82 -22.76 1.09 26.29
C THR A 82 -22.38 -0.17 25.54
N LEU A 83 -22.50 -0.11 24.21
CA LEU A 83 -21.89 -1.07 23.31
C LEU A 83 -20.38 -0.98 23.53
N GLU A 84 -19.85 -1.90 24.32
CA GLU A 84 -18.42 -2.18 24.34
C GLU A 84 -18.07 -2.72 22.96
N VAL A 85 -17.64 -1.82 22.07
CA VAL A 85 -16.97 -2.18 20.84
C VAL A 85 -15.66 -2.86 21.27
N PRO A 86 -15.42 -4.16 20.97
CA PRO A 86 -14.15 -4.81 21.28
C PRO A 86 -13.09 -4.22 20.36
N LEU A 87 -12.60 -3.04 20.71
CA LEU A 87 -11.50 -2.38 20.04
C LEU A 87 -10.25 -3.17 20.40
N TYR A 88 -9.76 -3.94 19.42
CA TYR A 88 -8.49 -4.67 19.48
C TYR A 88 -8.41 -5.72 20.60
N GLY A 89 -8.63 -6.99 20.24
CA GLY A 89 -8.05 -8.10 20.98
C GLY A 89 -6.53 -7.89 21.04
N LYS A 90 -6.03 -7.40 22.18
CA LYS A 90 -4.61 -7.38 22.49
C LYS A 90 -4.17 -8.83 22.49
N ILE A 91 -3.58 -9.30 21.40
CA ILE A 91 -2.90 -10.59 21.39
C ILE A 91 -1.83 -10.47 22.47
N PRO A 92 -1.91 -11.20 23.60
CA PRO A 92 -0.87 -11.10 24.60
C PRO A 92 0.43 -11.55 23.93
N LEU A 93 1.46 -10.71 23.96
CA LEU A 93 2.76 -11.01 23.33
C LEU A 93 3.33 -12.35 23.83
N GLU A 94 2.92 -12.75 25.04
CA GLU A 94 3.17 -14.02 25.71
C GLU A 94 2.63 -15.25 24.95
N ALA A 95 1.55 -15.10 24.18
CA ALA A 95 0.98 -16.16 23.35
C ALA A 95 1.74 -16.37 22.04
N VAL A 96 2.61 -15.42 21.65
CA VAL A 96 3.51 -15.58 20.51
C VAL A 96 4.72 -16.41 20.96
N GLY A 97 4.55 -17.73 20.96
CA GLY A 97 5.65 -18.66 21.23
C GLY A 97 6.81 -18.51 20.23
N PRO A 98 8.02 -18.98 20.57
CA PRO A 98 9.19 -18.88 19.69
C PRO A 98 8.99 -19.58 18.35
N GLU A 99 8.16 -20.62 18.30
CA GLU A 99 7.78 -21.31 17.06
C GLU A 99 6.95 -20.41 16.12
N LEU A 100 5.91 -19.77 16.64
CA LEU A 100 5.10 -18.81 15.87
C LEU A 100 5.96 -17.63 15.42
N ALA A 101 6.80 -17.08 16.30
CA ALA A 101 7.74 -16.02 15.94
C ALA A 101 8.71 -16.45 14.82
N GLY A 102 9.20 -17.69 14.87
CA GLY A 102 10.04 -18.27 13.82
C GLY A 102 9.31 -18.39 12.48
N TRP A 103 8.07 -18.87 12.49
CA TRP A 103 7.22 -18.91 11.29
C TRP A 103 6.93 -17.53 10.73
N PHE A 104 6.55 -16.57 11.57
CA PHE A 104 6.35 -15.18 11.15
C PHE A 104 7.61 -14.58 10.54
N GLY A 105 8.77 -14.80 11.16
CA GLY A 105 10.05 -14.35 10.63
C GLY A 105 10.37 -14.99 9.27
N LEU A 106 10.15 -16.29 9.12
CA LEU A 106 10.39 -17.00 7.86
C LEU A 106 9.46 -16.52 6.75
N VAL A 107 8.17 -16.40 7.04
CA VAL A 107 7.17 -15.88 6.08
C VAL A 107 7.54 -14.46 5.68
N LEU A 108 7.87 -13.61 6.65
CA LEU A 108 8.28 -12.23 6.40
C LEU A 108 9.51 -12.16 5.48
N VAL A 109 10.57 -12.89 5.80
CA VAL A 109 11.79 -12.93 4.98
C VAL A 109 11.48 -13.45 3.58
N GLY A 110 10.70 -14.54 3.47
CA GLY A 110 10.25 -15.09 2.20
C GLY A 110 9.47 -14.08 1.36
N SER A 111 8.57 -13.32 1.99
CA SER A 111 7.79 -12.26 1.34
C SER A 111 8.68 -11.12 0.85
N ILE A 112 9.68 -10.68 1.64
CA ILE A 112 10.61 -9.63 1.21
C ILE A 112 11.45 -10.10 0.02
N VAL A 113 11.95 -11.33 0.05
CA VAL A 113 12.72 -11.92 -1.05
C VAL A 113 11.86 -12.02 -2.31
N LEU A 114 10.63 -12.50 -2.19
CA LEU A 114 9.69 -12.60 -3.31
C LEU A 114 9.39 -11.22 -3.89
N TYR A 115 9.12 -10.23 -3.05
CA TYR A 115 8.84 -8.86 -3.48
C TYR A 115 10.05 -8.24 -4.20
N ALA A 116 11.26 -8.42 -3.66
CA ALA A 116 12.50 -7.96 -4.28
C ALA A 116 12.72 -8.58 -5.67
N ALA A 117 12.49 -9.90 -5.79
CA ALA A 117 12.58 -10.63 -7.04
C ALA A 117 11.56 -10.12 -8.06
N VAL A 118 10.29 -9.98 -7.68
CA VAL A 118 9.24 -9.46 -8.56
C VAL A 118 9.55 -8.03 -9.01
N ALA A 119 9.99 -7.17 -8.09
CA ALA A 119 10.39 -5.80 -8.41
C ALA A 119 11.60 -5.75 -9.37
N ALA A 120 12.61 -6.60 -9.17
CA ALA A 120 13.80 -6.69 -10.03
C ALA A 120 13.44 -7.06 -11.47
N GLY A 121 12.62 -8.10 -11.64
CA GLY A 121 12.17 -8.55 -12.97
C GLY A 121 11.25 -7.54 -13.65
N TYR A 122 10.35 -6.92 -12.88
CA TYR A 122 9.41 -5.93 -13.40
C TYR A 122 10.11 -4.64 -13.83
N LEU A 123 10.91 -4.05 -12.94
CA LEU A 123 11.57 -2.78 -13.17
C LEU A 123 12.67 -2.89 -14.21
N GLY A 124 13.46 -3.97 -14.17
CA GLY A 124 14.48 -4.24 -15.18
C GLY A 124 13.88 -4.56 -16.55
N GLY A 125 12.65 -5.07 -16.60
CA GLY A 125 11.92 -5.24 -17.86
C GLY A 125 11.46 -3.90 -18.46
N ILE A 126 11.02 -2.96 -17.63
CA ILE A 126 10.61 -1.61 -18.05
C ILE A 126 11.80 -0.80 -18.56
N ASP A 127 12.89 -0.72 -17.77
CA ASP A 127 14.10 0.05 -18.14
C ASP A 127 14.66 -0.40 -19.49
N ARG A 128 14.84 -1.72 -19.69
CA ARG A 128 15.30 -2.29 -20.96
C ARG A 128 14.36 -1.99 -22.11
N ARG A 129 13.04 -2.07 -21.89
CA ARG A 129 12.06 -1.79 -22.95
C ARG A 129 12.04 -0.33 -23.36
N LEU A 130 12.25 0.59 -22.42
CA LEU A 130 12.40 2.02 -22.70
C LEU A 130 13.69 2.33 -23.48
N ARG A 131 14.73 1.50 -23.35
CA ARG A 131 15.99 1.58 -24.12
C ARG A 131 15.98 0.82 -25.45
N ASP A 132 14.81 0.32 -25.88
CA ASP A 132 14.66 -0.55 -27.06
C ASP A 132 15.51 -1.84 -27.03
N GLU A 133 15.90 -2.30 -25.84
CA GLU A 133 16.65 -3.54 -25.65
C GLU A 133 15.71 -4.76 -25.54
N ARG A 134 16.06 -5.87 -26.21
CA ARG A 134 15.34 -7.15 -26.07
C ARG A 134 15.74 -7.82 -24.74
N GLY A 135 14.95 -7.60 -23.70
CA GLY A 135 15.26 -8.09 -22.36
C GLY A 135 14.98 -9.57 -22.12
N SER A 136 15.94 -10.27 -21.50
CA SER A 136 15.66 -11.50 -20.75
C SER A 136 15.31 -11.11 -19.30
N THR A 137 14.09 -11.38 -18.86
CA THR A 137 13.61 -11.02 -17.50
C THR A 137 14.43 -11.72 -16.41
N LEU A 138 14.98 -12.90 -16.71
CA LEU A 138 15.76 -13.71 -15.78
C LEU A 138 17.12 -13.07 -15.43
N GLU A 139 17.76 -12.42 -16.40
CA GLU A 139 19.03 -11.73 -16.15
C GLU A 139 18.83 -10.52 -15.25
N SER A 140 17.81 -9.70 -15.51
CA SER A 140 17.43 -8.58 -14.65
C SER A 140 17.05 -9.06 -13.24
N LEU A 141 16.36 -10.18 -13.14
CA LEU A 141 16.00 -10.81 -11.87
C LEU A 141 17.26 -11.12 -11.06
N ILE A 142 18.20 -11.89 -11.60
CA ILE A 142 19.40 -12.32 -10.86
C ILE A 142 20.29 -11.13 -10.52
N ARG A 143 20.42 -10.17 -11.44
CA ARG A 143 21.29 -9.00 -11.27
C ARG A 143 20.80 -8.05 -10.18
N TYR A 144 19.52 -7.69 -10.18
CA TYR A 144 19.02 -6.61 -9.31
C TYR A 144 18.37 -7.09 -8.00
N THR A 145 17.96 -8.36 -7.90
CA THR A 145 17.37 -8.91 -6.66
C THR A 145 18.21 -8.67 -5.40
N PRO A 146 19.55 -8.89 -5.36
CA PRO A 146 20.31 -8.72 -4.11
C PRO A 146 20.32 -7.27 -3.62
N SER A 147 20.50 -6.30 -4.53
CA SER A 147 20.50 -4.88 -4.19
C SER A 147 19.11 -4.41 -3.75
N LEU A 148 18.05 -4.86 -4.44
CA LEU A 148 16.66 -4.56 -4.05
C LEU A 148 16.27 -5.23 -2.74
N LEU A 149 16.75 -6.45 -2.47
CA LEU A 149 16.55 -7.13 -1.19
C LEU A 149 17.16 -6.34 -0.05
N GLY A 150 18.39 -5.82 -0.23
CA GLY A 150 19.02 -4.93 0.73
C GLY A 150 18.23 -3.65 0.97
N TYR A 151 17.70 -3.04 -0.11
CA TYR A 151 16.83 -1.87 -0.01
C TYR A 151 15.54 -2.17 0.77
N TYR A 152 14.81 -3.22 0.44
CA TYR A 152 13.55 -3.55 1.12
C TYR A 152 13.76 -4.00 2.58
N ALA A 153 14.86 -4.71 2.86
CA ALA A 153 15.24 -5.02 4.24
C ALA A 153 15.52 -3.74 5.04
N LEU A 154 16.17 -2.74 4.44
CA LEU A 154 16.40 -1.44 5.06
C LEU A 154 15.09 -0.68 5.30
N VAL A 155 14.19 -0.64 4.31
CA VAL A 155 12.86 -0.01 4.44
C VAL A 155 12.06 -0.69 5.55
N PHE A 156 12.07 -2.02 5.61
CA PHE A 156 11.40 -2.78 6.66
C PHE A 156 11.99 -2.44 8.04
N ALA A 157 13.32 -2.41 8.18
CA ALA A 157 13.97 -2.02 9.42
C ALA A 157 13.62 -0.58 9.83
N ALA A 158 13.60 0.36 8.89
CA ALA A 158 13.20 1.73 9.13
C ALA A 158 11.74 1.83 9.58
N PHE A 159 10.84 1.06 8.97
CA PHE A 159 9.43 1.01 9.35
C PHE A 159 9.24 0.40 10.75
N ALA A 160 9.98 -0.66 11.07
CA ALA A 160 9.98 -1.26 12.41
C ALA A 160 10.44 -0.25 13.48
N VAL A 161 11.44 0.56 13.18
CA VAL A 161 11.88 1.66 14.07
C VAL A 161 10.83 2.77 14.15
N ALA A 162 10.22 3.15 13.01
CA ALA A 162 9.15 4.15 12.94
C ALA A 162 7.88 3.73 13.70
N LEU A 163 7.69 2.43 13.96
CA LEU A 163 6.59 1.93 14.76
C LEU A 163 6.80 2.16 16.27
N VAL A 164 8.03 2.39 16.75
CA VAL A 164 8.31 2.55 18.18
C VAL A 164 7.60 3.78 18.80
N PRO A 165 7.66 5.00 18.21
CA PRO A 165 7.00 6.16 18.79
C PRO A 165 5.47 6.03 18.99
N PRO A 166 4.66 5.56 18.02
CA PRO A 166 3.22 5.40 18.25
C PRO A 166 2.90 4.30 19.27
N LEU A 167 3.74 3.26 19.41
CA LEU A 167 3.58 2.24 20.46
C LEU A 167 3.78 2.80 21.87
N VAL A 168 4.72 3.74 22.03
CA VAL A 168 5.07 4.33 23.34
C VAL A 168 4.20 5.55 23.67
N ALA A 169 3.91 6.40 22.69
CA ALA A 169 3.29 7.71 22.88
C ALA A 169 1.88 7.83 22.24
N GLY A 170 1.34 6.74 21.67
CA GLY A 170 0.02 6.74 21.05
C GLY A 170 -0.10 7.74 19.89
N ILE A 171 -1.20 8.49 19.85
CA ILE A 171 -1.49 9.49 18.81
C ILE A 171 -0.38 10.56 18.72
N ALA A 172 0.22 10.96 19.84
CA ALA A 172 1.30 11.95 19.83
C ALA A 172 2.54 11.44 19.07
N GLY A 173 2.88 10.16 19.22
CA GLY A 173 3.95 9.52 18.44
C GLY A 173 3.63 9.48 16.94
N LEU A 174 2.36 9.24 16.60
CA LEU A 174 1.90 9.23 15.20
C LEU A 174 2.06 10.59 14.52
N ILE A 175 1.74 11.69 15.23
CA ILE A 175 1.88 13.06 14.70
C ILE A 175 3.33 13.36 14.30
N VAL A 176 4.31 12.77 14.97
CA VAL A 176 5.74 12.95 14.66
C VAL A 176 6.20 12.00 13.56
N VAL A 177 5.78 10.74 13.62
CA VAL A 177 6.24 9.70 12.69
C VAL A 177 5.64 9.88 11.30
N PHE A 178 4.36 10.26 11.21
CA PHE A 178 3.69 10.44 9.93
C PHE A 178 4.42 11.42 8.98
N PRO A 179 4.73 12.67 9.36
CA PRO A 179 5.47 13.58 8.49
C PRO A 179 6.90 13.09 8.20
N LEU A 180 7.52 12.37 9.15
CA LEU A 180 8.84 11.78 8.93
C LEU A 180 8.80 10.70 7.84
N ILE A 181 7.77 9.85 7.84
CA ILE A 181 7.57 8.84 6.79
C ILE A 181 7.38 9.50 5.43
N LEU A 182 6.56 10.56 5.35
CA LEU A 182 6.37 11.30 4.11
C LEU A 182 7.68 11.93 3.60
N LEU A 183 8.45 12.52 4.50
CA LEU A 183 9.75 13.11 4.18
C LEU A 183 10.74 12.06 3.67
N VAL A 184 10.88 10.94 4.38
CA VAL A 184 11.76 9.83 3.99
C VAL A 184 11.30 9.23 2.65
N GLY A 185 9.99 9.05 2.47
CA GLY A 185 9.40 8.58 1.22
C GLY A 185 9.75 9.51 0.04
N TYR A 186 9.59 10.83 0.22
CA TYR A 186 10.00 11.81 -0.78
C TYR A 186 11.50 11.79 -1.07
N LEU A 187 12.36 11.71 -0.05
CA LEU A 187 13.82 11.71 -0.22
C LEU A 187 14.34 10.49 -0.99
N PHE A 188 13.70 9.34 -0.81
CA PHE A 188 14.23 8.05 -1.26
C PHE A 188 13.36 7.32 -2.28
N TYR A 189 12.30 7.94 -2.82
CA TYR A 189 11.44 7.26 -3.79
C TYR A 189 12.21 6.79 -5.04
N ALA A 190 13.24 7.52 -5.46
CA ALA A 190 14.03 7.17 -6.65
C ALA A 190 15.12 6.11 -6.38
N ALA A 191 15.45 5.82 -5.13
CA ALA A 191 16.51 4.88 -4.77
C ALA A 191 16.34 3.47 -5.38
N PRO A 192 15.17 2.80 -5.31
CA PRO A 192 14.99 1.48 -5.92
C PRO A 192 15.07 1.52 -7.45
N PHE A 193 14.72 2.65 -8.07
CA PHE A 193 14.80 2.85 -9.51
C PHE A 193 16.25 3.03 -9.98
N LEU A 194 17.04 3.80 -9.24
CA LEU A 194 18.47 4.01 -9.52
C LEU A 194 19.29 2.71 -9.46
N ILE A 195 18.94 1.79 -8.58
CA ILE A 195 19.55 0.45 -8.51
C ILE A 195 19.40 -0.29 -9.84
N VAL A 196 18.28 -0.10 -10.54
CA VAL A 196 17.97 -0.82 -11.77
C VAL A 196 18.45 -0.05 -13.00
N VAL A 197 18.15 1.24 -13.08
CA VAL A 197 18.44 2.11 -14.22
C VAL A 197 19.94 2.30 -14.43
N ASP A 198 20.71 2.48 -13.36
CA ASP A 198 22.14 2.80 -13.43
C ASP A 198 23.03 1.73 -12.78
N ASP A 199 22.46 0.57 -12.44
CA ASP A 199 23.15 -0.50 -11.71
C ASP A 199 23.85 0.00 -10.42
N ALA A 200 23.26 1.03 -9.79
CA ALA A 200 23.86 1.69 -8.65
C ALA A 200 23.83 0.80 -7.40
N SER A 201 24.93 0.77 -6.67
CA SER A 201 24.95 0.14 -5.34
C SER A 201 23.97 0.84 -4.39
N LEU A 202 23.41 0.11 -3.43
CA LEU A 202 22.48 0.65 -2.42
C LEU A 202 22.92 2.00 -1.78
N PRO A 203 24.16 2.16 -1.28
CA PRO A 203 24.57 3.44 -0.69
C PRO A 203 24.68 4.56 -1.73
N ALA A 204 25.08 4.23 -2.96
CA ALA A 204 25.15 5.21 -4.05
C ALA A 204 23.76 5.67 -4.47
N SER A 205 22.80 4.74 -4.60
CA SER A 205 21.42 5.06 -4.98
C SER A 205 20.72 5.94 -3.94
N LEU A 206 20.92 5.68 -2.65
CA LEU A 206 20.38 6.51 -1.57
C LEU A 206 20.97 7.93 -1.59
N ARG A 207 22.30 8.04 -1.73
CA ARG A 207 22.97 9.35 -1.78
C ARG A 207 22.50 10.17 -2.99
N ARG A 208 22.37 9.52 -4.14
CA ARG A 208 21.97 10.16 -5.40
C ARG A 208 20.49 10.56 -5.36
N SER A 209 19.60 9.70 -4.83
CA SER A 209 18.19 10.06 -4.59
C SER A 209 18.07 11.28 -3.65
N TYR A 210 18.84 11.31 -2.56
CA TYR A 210 18.87 12.46 -1.66
C TYR A 210 19.35 13.74 -2.36
N ALA A 211 20.39 13.65 -3.19
CA ALA A 211 20.89 14.80 -3.95
C ALA A 211 19.82 15.36 -4.91
N PHE A 212 19.08 14.49 -5.62
CA PHE A 212 17.97 14.90 -6.47
C PHE A 212 16.82 15.54 -5.67
N ALA A 213 16.47 14.96 -4.52
CA ALA A 213 15.40 15.47 -3.66
C ALA A 213 15.72 16.88 -3.11
N VAL A 214 16.95 17.10 -2.65
CA VAL A 214 17.38 18.42 -2.17
C VAL A 214 17.58 19.42 -3.31
N GLY A 215 17.98 18.96 -4.49
CA GLY A 215 18.04 19.77 -5.70
C GLY A 215 16.67 20.25 -6.17
N GLY A 216 15.60 19.51 -5.85
CA GLY A 216 14.21 19.87 -6.17
C GLY A 216 13.94 19.86 -7.68
N GLY A 217 13.25 20.89 -8.17
CA GLY A 217 12.99 21.07 -9.61
C GLY A 217 12.13 19.95 -10.21
N ALA A 218 12.62 19.32 -11.28
CA ALA A 218 11.93 18.23 -11.99
C ALA A 218 11.57 17.06 -11.05
N TYR A 219 12.39 16.76 -10.05
CA TYR A 219 12.14 15.71 -9.07
C TYR A 219 10.89 16.00 -8.22
N LEU A 220 10.79 17.23 -7.68
CA LEU A 220 9.63 17.66 -6.91
C LEU A 220 8.38 17.79 -7.79
N ALA A 221 8.51 18.41 -8.96
CA ALA A 221 7.40 18.60 -9.89
C ALA A 221 6.81 17.25 -10.33
N PHE A 222 7.66 16.27 -10.63
CA PHE A 222 7.22 14.93 -10.94
C PHE A 222 6.51 14.27 -9.76
N ALA A 223 7.06 14.34 -8.55
CA ALA A 223 6.42 13.76 -7.37
C ALA A 223 5.02 14.34 -7.13
N VAL A 224 4.85 15.66 -7.29
CA VAL A 224 3.54 16.32 -7.18
C VAL A 224 2.59 15.84 -8.28
N TRP A 225 3.02 15.81 -9.54
CA TRP A 225 2.19 15.34 -10.65
C TRP A 225 1.80 13.86 -10.50
N HIS A 226 2.73 13.04 -10.04
CA HIS A 226 2.50 11.62 -9.78
C HIS A 226 1.43 11.44 -8.70
N LEU A 227 1.55 12.17 -7.58
CA LEU A 227 0.56 12.15 -6.50
C LEU A 227 -0.81 12.64 -6.96
N LEU A 228 -0.87 13.73 -7.73
CA LEU A 228 -2.12 14.26 -8.27
C LEU A 228 -2.78 13.26 -9.23
N PHE A 229 -2.00 12.65 -10.11
CA PHE A 229 -2.53 11.68 -11.06
C PHE A 229 -3.04 10.41 -10.36
N ALA A 230 -2.28 9.90 -9.38
CA ALA A 230 -2.72 8.77 -8.56
C ALA A 230 -4.02 9.10 -7.83
N ALA A 231 -4.13 10.28 -7.22
CA ALA A 231 -5.32 10.73 -6.52
C ALA A 231 -6.54 10.86 -7.47
N VAL A 232 -6.35 11.42 -8.67
CA VAL A 232 -7.41 11.53 -9.68
C VAL A 232 -7.84 10.15 -10.21
N ALA A 233 -6.89 9.24 -10.42
CA ALA A 233 -7.19 7.86 -10.84
C ALA A 233 -7.89 7.06 -9.74
N SER A 234 -7.59 7.33 -8.47
CA SER A 234 -8.13 6.60 -7.33
C SER A 234 -9.66 6.72 -7.20
N LEU A 235 -10.21 7.91 -7.46
CA LEU A 235 -11.65 8.17 -7.36
C LEU A 235 -12.52 7.27 -8.26
N PRO A 236 -12.33 7.22 -9.59
CA PRO A 236 -13.12 6.36 -10.45
C PRO A 236 -12.86 4.87 -10.20
N LEU A 237 -11.62 4.49 -9.87
CA LEU A 237 -11.30 3.10 -9.55
C LEU A 237 -12.02 2.63 -8.29
N SER A 238 -11.97 3.41 -7.21
CA SER A 238 -12.69 3.12 -5.97
C SER A 238 -14.19 3.02 -6.19
N LEU A 239 -14.77 3.91 -7.00
CA LEU A 239 -16.19 3.88 -7.35
C LEU A 239 -16.56 2.60 -8.12
N VAL A 240 -15.79 2.23 -9.14
CA VAL A 240 -16.04 1.04 -9.96
C VAL A 240 -15.93 -0.24 -9.12
N VAL A 241 -14.91 -0.34 -8.26
CA VAL A 241 -14.72 -1.50 -7.37
C VAL A 241 -15.83 -1.57 -6.33
N SER A 242 -16.15 -0.45 -5.69
CA SER A 242 -17.10 -0.42 -4.58
C SER A 242 -18.55 -0.60 -5.00
N LEU A 243 -18.95 -0.14 -6.20
CA LEU A 243 -20.32 -0.33 -6.71
C LEU A 243 -20.49 -1.54 -7.62
N GLY A 244 -19.42 -1.98 -8.30
CA GLY A 244 -19.51 -3.00 -9.34
C GLY A 244 -19.34 -4.44 -8.87
N GLY A 245 -19.00 -4.67 -7.60
CA GLY A 245 -18.73 -6.01 -7.06
C GLY A 245 -17.73 -6.79 -7.93
N ALA A 246 -18.05 -8.04 -8.28
CA ALA A 246 -17.22 -8.88 -9.15
C ALA A 246 -16.94 -8.27 -10.54
N VAL A 247 -17.94 -7.61 -11.14
CA VAL A 247 -17.81 -7.00 -12.48
C VAL A 247 -16.95 -5.73 -12.41
N GLY A 248 -17.14 -4.94 -11.36
CA GLY A 248 -16.31 -3.78 -11.04
C GLY A 248 -14.86 -4.17 -10.89
N LEU A 249 -14.57 -5.21 -10.10
CA LEU A 249 -13.23 -5.76 -9.93
C LEU A 249 -12.60 -6.22 -11.26
N ALA A 250 -13.36 -6.93 -12.09
CA ALA A 250 -12.90 -7.44 -13.38
C ALA A 250 -12.49 -6.32 -14.36
N ILE A 251 -13.11 -5.13 -14.23
CA ILE A 251 -12.79 -3.94 -15.05
C ILE A 251 -11.69 -3.11 -14.39
N ALA A 252 -11.76 -2.89 -13.08
CA ALA A 252 -10.83 -2.03 -12.35
C ALA A 252 -9.42 -2.63 -12.30
N ALA A 253 -9.29 -3.95 -12.13
CA ALA A 253 -7.98 -4.61 -12.07
C ALA A 253 -7.11 -4.39 -13.33
N PRO A 254 -7.59 -4.62 -14.57
CA PRO A 254 -6.79 -4.35 -15.77
C PRO A 254 -6.53 -2.85 -15.97
N VAL A 255 -7.49 -1.97 -15.64
CA VAL A 255 -7.29 -0.52 -15.73
C VAL A 255 -6.19 -0.07 -14.75
N ALA A 256 -6.26 -0.49 -13.49
CA ALA A 256 -5.24 -0.23 -12.48
C ALA A 256 -3.87 -0.74 -12.93
N ALA A 257 -3.81 -1.94 -13.51
CA ALA A 257 -2.56 -2.52 -13.96
C ALA A 257 -1.91 -1.70 -15.10
N VAL A 258 -2.71 -1.13 -16.00
CA VAL A 258 -2.21 -0.22 -17.05
C VAL A 258 -1.76 1.10 -16.44
N VAL A 259 -2.57 1.69 -15.56
CA VAL A 259 -2.26 2.94 -14.86
C VAL A 259 -0.96 2.81 -14.05
N GLY A 260 -0.83 1.77 -13.24
CA GLY A 260 0.37 1.48 -12.45
C GLY A 260 1.60 1.25 -13.32
N LEU A 261 1.44 0.57 -14.47
CA LEU A 261 2.53 0.41 -15.44
C LEU A 261 2.98 1.74 -16.04
N LEU A 262 2.05 2.61 -16.44
CA LEU A 262 2.38 3.93 -16.99
C LEU A 262 3.08 4.80 -15.95
N LEU A 263 2.59 4.82 -14.71
CA LEU A 263 3.21 5.56 -13.61
C LEU A 263 4.61 5.05 -13.27
N THR A 264 4.79 3.72 -13.25
CA THR A 264 6.10 3.11 -13.02
C THR A 264 7.06 3.46 -14.17
N ALA A 265 6.62 3.31 -15.42
CA ALA A 265 7.42 3.64 -16.60
C ALA A 265 7.80 5.13 -16.66
N ALA A 266 6.87 6.04 -16.31
CA ALA A 266 7.16 7.45 -16.19
C ALA A 266 8.23 7.74 -15.12
N THR A 267 8.17 7.01 -14.00
CA THR A 267 9.19 7.14 -12.95
C THR A 267 10.55 6.62 -13.41
N VAL A 268 10.60 5.51 -14.15
CA VAL A 268 11.84 5.02 -14.77
C VAL A 268 12.41 6.03 -15.76
N SER A 269 11.57 6.58 -16.63
CA SER A 269 11.96 7.61 -17.62
C SER A 269 12.55 8.84 -16.95
N LEU A 270 11.89 9.37 -15.92
CA LEU A 270 12.42 10.50 -15.14
C LEU A 270 13.80 10.17 -14.56
N VAL A 271 13.96 8.99 -13.97
CA VAL A 271 15.24 8.59 -13.36
C VAL A 271 16.33 8.45 -14.42
N GLN A 272 16.02 7.93 -15.61
CA GLN A 272 16.95 7.91 -16.74
C GLN A 272 17.38 9.33 -17.16
N GLU A 273 16.43 10.26 -17.26
CA GLU A 273 16.70 11.67 -17.59
C GLU A 273 17.57 12.35 -16.53
N LEU A 274 17.26 12.15 -15.23
CA LEU A 274 18.05 12.69 -14.12
C LEU A 274 19.49 12.17 -14.13
N VAL A 275 19.67 10.87 -14.42
CA VAL A 275 21.01 10.26 -14.54
C VAL A 275 21.77 10.83 -15.74
N ALA A 276 21.10 11.03 -16.87
CA ALA A 276 21.70 11.62 -18.06
C ALA A 276 22.16 13.07 -17.83
N TRP A 277 21.31 13.91 -17.22
CA TRP A 277 21.64 15.30 -16.90
C TRP A 277 22.84 15.45 -15.96
N GLU A 278 22.93 14.58 -14.95
CA GLU A 278 24.09 14.56 -14.06
C GLU A 278 25.38 14.17 -14.80
N GLY A 279 25.31 13.25 -15.77
CA GLY A 279 26.44 12.87 -16.61
C GLY A 279 26.91 14.00 -17.54
N ASP A 280 25.96 14.78 -18.05
CA ASP A 280 26.22 15.90 -18.97
C ASP A 280 26.57 17.23 -18.24
N GLY A 281 26.46 17.27 -16.91
CA GLY A 281 26.69 18.47 -16.10
C GLY A 281 25.66 19.58 -16.31
N SER A 282 24.52 19.28 -16.93
CA SER A 282 23.42 20.22 -17.18
C SER A 282 22.31 20.03 -16.13
N SER A 283 21.72 21.12 -15.65
CA SER A 283 20.52 21.05 -14.78
C SER A 283 19.25 21.10 -15.63
N PRO A 284 18.15 20.45 -15.22
CA PRO A 284 16.88 20.53 -15.95
C PRO A 284 16.45 21.98 -16.10
N ALA A 285 16.23 22.42 -17.34
CA ALA A 285 15.54 23.68 -17.59
C ALA A 285 14.13 23.59 -16.97
N PRO A 286 13.63 24.65 -16.32
CA PRO A 286 12.25 24.67 -15.87
C PRO A 286 11.35 24.42 -17.09
N ALA A 287 10.33 23.57 -16.91
CA ALA A 287 9.37 23.24 -17.94
C ALA A 287 8.64 24.52 -18.39
N ASP A 288 9.19 25.19 -19.41
CA ASP A 288 8.49 26.23 -20.14
C ASP A 288 7.39 25.57 -20.97
N SER A 289 6.14 25.79 -20.52
CA SER A 289 4.90 25.89 -21.31
C SER A 289 4.66 24.86 -22.43
N VAL A 290 3.80 23.88 -22.13
CA VAL A 290 2.72 23.45 -23.04
C VAL A 290 1.45 23.23 -22.23
#